data_AF-A0A3L6QDP8-F1
#
_entry.id   AF-A0A3L6QDP8-F1
#
_cell.length_a   1.000
_cell.length_b   1.000
_cell.length_c   1.000
_cell.angle_alpha   90.00
_cell.angle_beta   90.00
_cell.angle_gamma   90.00
#
_symmetry.space_group_name_H-M   'P 1'
#
loop_
_entity.id
_entity.type
_entity.pdbx_description
1 polymer ?
#
loop_
_entity_poly.entity_id
_entity_poly.type
_entity_poly.pdbx_seq_one_letter_code
_entity_poly.pdbx_strand_id
1 'polypeptide(L)'
;MEWLKKLNFKETEKWHPWFVENQIAGYSMRYGSNILFATIKGYSLCNPAVDVDIENNAHVPYAFRMGLISDELFQSLVTTCNGKYWNSSSPSCQGNMEQFYMDQEQALQKLFDPKLGREKLHAKQV
;
A
#
# COMPACT_ATOMS: atom_id res chain seq x y z
N MET A 1 24.16 -26.55 -1.69
CA MET A 1 24.13 -26.80 -0.22
C MET A 1 25.38 -27.54 0.26
N GLU A 2 26.57 -27.25 -0.27
CA GLU A 2 27.79 -27.96 0.14
C GLU A 2 28.44 -27.37 1.39
N TRP A 3 28.33 -26.05 1.60
CA TRP A 3 28.91 -25.39 2.78
C TRP A 3 28.20 -25.81 4.08
N LEU A 4 26.89 -26.03 4.07
CA LEU A 4 26.13 -26.51 5.24
C LEU A 4 26.55 -27.93 5.65
N LYS A 5 26.92 -28.78 4.69
CA LYS A 5 27.46 -30.12 4.98
C LYS A 5 28.81 -30.07 5.71
N LYS A 6 29.60 -29.02 5.52
CA LYS A 6 30.88 -28.83 6.24
C LYS A 6 30.70 -28.58 7.74
N LEU A 7 29.51 -28.15 8.17
CA LEU A 7 29.22 -27.88 9.58
C LEU A 7 28.92 -29.15 10.38
N ASN A 8 28.76 -30.31 9.72
CA ASN A 8 28.60 -31.62 10.34
C ASN A 8 27.49 -31.71 11.42
N PHE A 9 26.38 -31.00 11.23
CA PHE A 9 25.22 -31.11 12.12
C PHE A 9 24.34 -32.32 11.76
N LYS A 10 23.80 -32.99 12.78
CA LYS A 10 22.83 -34.09 12.58
C LYS A 10 21.51 -33.53 12.03
N GLU A 11 21.04 -34.02 10.89
CA GLU A 11 19.71 -33.67 10.39
C GLU A 11 18.61 -34.26 11.28
N THR A 12 17.64 -33.45 11.69
CA THR A 12 16.48 -33.84 12.52
C THR A 12 15.17 -33.71 11.75
N GLU A 13 15.11 -32.83 10.75
CA GLU A 13 13.98 -32.65 9.84
C GLU A 13 14.51 -32.46 8.42
N LYS A 14 14.08 -33.32 7.49
CA LYS A 14 14.56 -33.31 6.10
C LYS A 14 14.01 -32.11 5.35
N TRP A 15 14.70 -31.69 4.29
CA TRP A 15 14.26 -30.62 3.39
C TRP A 15 12.80 -30.77 2.94
N HIS A 16 11.96 -29.79 3.30
CA HIS A 16 10.53 -29.78 2.99
C HIS A 16 10.03 -28.34 2.77
N PRO A 17 8.88 -28.15 2.08
CA PRO A 17 8.28 -26.83 1.96
C PRO A 17 7.64 -26.38 3.28
N TRP A 18 7.70 -25.08 3.56
CA TRP A 18 6.89 -24.44 4.59
C TRP A 18 5.94 -23.43 3.94
N PHE A 19 4.78 -23.25 4.58
CA PHE A 19 3.64 -22.58 3.98
C PHE A 19 3.23 -21.35 4.80
N VAL A 20 2.81 -20.30 4.09
CA VAL A 20 2.00 -19.21 4.65
C VAL A 20 0.65 -19.31 3.96
N GLU A 21 -0.40 -19.53 4.74
CA GLU A 21 -1.71 -19.95 4.23
C GLU A 21 -1.57 -21.17 3.31
N ASN A 22 -2.06 -21.07 2.07
CA ASN A 22 -2.01 -22.13 1.07
C ASN A 22 -0.88 -21.93 0.04
N GLN A 23 0.13 -21.11 0.35
CA GLN A 23 1.25 -20.81 -0.55
C GLN A 23 2.60 -21.26 0.03
N ILE A 24 3.47 -21.78 -0.83
CA ILE A 24 4.83 -22.16 -0.43
C ILE A 24 5.64 -20.88 -0.22
N ALA A 25 5.90 -20.54 1.05
CA ALA A 25 6.71 -19.38 1.41
C ALA A 25 8.21 -19.67 1.33
N GLY A 26 8.60 -20.94 1.40
CA GLY A 26 9.97 -21.37 1.22
C GLY A 26 10.20 -22.84 1.49
N TYR A 27 11.46 -23.19 1.75
CA TYR A 27 11.84 -24.53 2.16
C TYR A 27 12.63 -24.47 3.45
N SER A 28 12.50 -25.50 4.27
CA SER A 28 13.15 -25.60 5.55
C SER A 28 13.75 -26.99 5.76
N MET A 29 14.79 -27.02 6.58
CA MET A 29 15.31 -28.24 7.21
C MET A 29 15.81 -27.91 8.60
N ARG A 30 15.76 -28.89 9.48
CA ARG A 30 16.21 -28.76 10.86
C ARG A 30 17.40 -29.66 11.12
N TYR A 31 18.35 -29.12 11.88
CA TYR A 31 19.50 -29.84 12.36
C TYR A 31 19.43 -30.01 13.89
N GLY A 32 20.36 -30.78 14.46
CA GLY A 32 20.57 -30.94 15.89
C GLY A 32 20.79 -29.60 16.58
N SER A 33 20.58 -29.57 17.90
CA SER A 33 20.61 -28.32 18.68
C SER A 33 19.56 -27.29 18.24
N ASN A 34 18.47 -27.74 17.61
CA ASN A 34 17.33 -26.94 17.15
C ASN A 34 17.65 -25.84 16.12
N ILE A 35 18.72 -26.00 15.34
CA ILE A 35 19.06 -25.07 14.26
C ILE A 35 18.10 -25.25 13.08
N LEU A 36 17.47 -24.16 12.64
CA LEU A 36 16.60 -24.11 11.47
C LEU A 36 17.33 -23.41 10.32
N PHE A 37 17.48 -24.10 9.19
CA PHE A 37 17.81 -23.46 7.93
C PHE A 37 16.51 -23.32 7.13
N ALA A 38 16.16 -22.08 6.79
CA ALA A 38 14.97 -21.78 5.99
C ALA A 38 15.34 -20.83 4.85
N THR A 39 14.76 -21.06 3.68
CA THR A 39 14.75 -20.12 2.56
C THR A 39 13.44 -19.36 2.53
N ILE A 40 13.46 -18.17 1.94
CA ILE A 40 12.28 -17.36 1.65
C ILE A 40 12.21 -17.22 0.13
N LYS A 41 11.06 -17.53 -0.48
CA LYS A 41 10.86 -17.35 -1.93
C LYS A 41 10.64 -15.89 -2.32
N GLY A 42 9.95 -15.14 -1.46
CA GLY A 42 9.65 -13.73 -1.67
C GLY A 42 8.50 -13.25 -0.78
N TYR A 43 8.11 -12.00 -0.97
CA TYR A 43 6.93 -11.40 -0.34
C TYR A 43 6.24 -10.47 -1.34
N SER A 44 4.97 -10.17 -1.07
CA SER A 44 4.17 -9.18 -1.81
C SER A 44 3.46 -8.29 -0.81
N LEU A 45 3.29 -7.02 -1.16
CA LEU A 45 2.60 -6.04 -0.34
C LEU A 45 1.40 -5.52 -1.12
N CYS A 46 0.23 -5.48 -0.48
CA CYS A 46 -0.99 -4.94 -1.06
C CYS A 46 -1.24 -3.56 -0.45
N ASN A 47 -1.10 -2.50 -1.27
CA ASN A 47 -1.22 -1.10 -0.86
C ASN A 47 -0.31 -0.73 0.34
N PRO A 48 1.00 -1.02 0.29
CA PRO A 48 1.90 -0.64 1.37
C PRO A 48 2.13 0.86 1.44
N ALA A 49 2.40 1.35 2.65
CA ALA A 49 3.19 2.55 2.85
C ALA A 49 4.68 2.16 2.74
N VAL A 50 5.41 2.69 1.76
CA VAL A 50 6.82 2.36 1.53
C VAL A 50 7.74 3.56 1.69
N ASP A 51 7.26 4.76 1.39
CA ASP A 51 7.95 6.03 1.51
C ASP A 51 6.95 7.16 1.81
N VAL A 52 6.93 7.59 3.07
CA VAL A 52 5.95 8.56 3.58
C VAL A 52 5.94 9.87 2.79
N ASP A 53 7.06 10.30 2.22
CA ASP A 53 7.12 11.54 1.46
C ASP A 53 6.52 11.34 0.07
N ILE A 54 6.84 10.23 -0.61
CA ILE A 54 6.28 9.92 -1.93
C ILE A 54 4.77 9.70 -1.84
N GLU A 55 4.31 8.88 -0.89
CA GLU A 55 2.88 8.55 -0.77
C GLU A 55 2.04 9.79 -0.45
N ASN A 56 2.44 10.57 0.55
CA ASN A 56 1.65 11.73 0.96
C ASN A 56 1.64 12.84 -0.10
N ASN A 57 2.71 12.97 -0.91
CA ASN A 57 2.70 13.90 -2.05
C ASN A 57 1.91 13.37 -3.25
N ALA A 58 1.68 12.05 -3.35
CA ALA A 58 0.89 11.46 -4.43
C ALA A 58 -0.63 11.59 -4.23
N HIS A 59 -1.11 11.86 -3.01
CA HIS A 59 -2.53 11.95 -2.71
C HIS A 59 -3.26 13.02 -3.53
N VAL A 60 -2.71 14.23 -3.61
CA VAL A 60 -3.31 15.35 -4.35
C VAL A 60 -3.47 15.03 -5.86
N PRO A 61 -2.41 14.66 -6.60
CA PRO A 61 -2.56 14.33 -8.02
C PRO A 61 -3.40 13.05 -8.25
N TYR A 62 -3.40 12.09 -7.32
CA TYR A 62 -4.29 10.93 -7.41
C TYR A 62 -5.76 11.35 -7.31
N ALA A 63 -6.13 12.10 -6.27
CA ALA A 63 -7.50 12.56 -6.05
C ALA A 63 -8.03 13.38 -7.22
N PHE A 64 -7.20 14.27 -7.78
CA PHE A 64 -7.54 15.04 -8.97
C PHE A 64 -7.84 14.14 -10.18
N ARG A 65 -6.93 13.20 -10.49
CA ARG A 65 -7.10 12.28 -11.64
C ARG A 65 -8.30 11.34 -11.48
N MET A 66 -8.73 11.09 -10.26
CA MET A 66 -9.90 10.30 -9.94
C MET A 66 -11.19 11.15 -9.86
N GLY A 67 -11.11 12.46 -10.06
CA GLY A 67 -12.26 13.37 -10.00
C GLY A 67 -12.84 13.55 -8.58
N LEU A 68 -12.02 13.36 -7.55
CA LEU A 68 -12.43 13.49 -6.14
C LEU A 68 -12.35 14.93 -5.62
N ILE A 69 -11.58 15.78 -6.30
CA ILE A 69 -11.42 17.21 -5.99
C ILE A 69 -11.62 18.03 -7.26
N SER A 70 -11.92 19.32 -7.11
CA SER A 70 -12.15 20.21 -8.25
C SER A 70 -10.85 20.69 -8.92
N ASP A 71 -10.96 21.09 -10.19
CA ASP A 71 -9.87 21.70 -10.95
C ASP A 71 -9.31 22.95 -10.25
N GLU A 72 -10.20 23.77 -9.66
CA GLU A 72 -9.81 24.99 -8.95
C GLU A 72 -8.98 24.68 -7.70
N LEU A 73 -9.41 23.69 -6.90
CA LEU A 73 -8.66 23.27 -5.72
C LEU A 73 -7.31 22.68 -6.11
N PHE A 74 -7.26 21.85 -7.15
CA PHE A 74 -6.00 21.28 -7.64
C PHE A 74 -5.02 22.35 -8.11
N GLN A 75 -5.46 23.33 -8.91
CA GLN A 75 -4.61 24.44 -9.36
C GLN A 75 -4.10 25.29 -8.20
N SER A 76 -4.96 25.55 -7.21
CA SER A 76 -4.60 26.29 -5.98
C SER A 76 -3.51 25.54 -5.18
N LEU A 77 -3.67 24.23 -5.00
CA LEU A 77 -2.69 23.37 -4.32
C LEU A 77 -1.35 23.34 -5.05
N VAL A 78 -1.34 23.14 -6.37
CA VAL A 78 -0.09 23.15 -7.16
C VAL A 78 0.66 24.47 -6.96
N THR A 79 -0.06 25.58 -6.93
CA THR A 79 0.50 26.93 -6.80
C THR A 79 1.03 27.21 -5.38
N THR A 80 0.27 26.87 -4.34
CA THR A 80 0.66 27.19 -2.95
C THR A 80 1.65 26.21 -2.34
N CYS A 81 1.67 24.96 -2.84
CA CYS A 81 2.50 23.88 -2.31
C CYS A 81 3.72 23.56 -3.20
N ASN A 82 3.81 24.08 -4.43
CA ASN A 82 4.94 23.84 -5.35
C ASN A 82 5.30 22.35 -5.53
N GLY A 83 4.29 21.48 -5.58
CA GLY A 83 4.48 20.03 -5.70
C GLY A 83 4.91 19.31 -4.41
N LYS A 84 5.09 20.03 -3.29
CA LYS A 84 5.31 19.46 -1.96
C LYS A 84 4.09 19.74 -1.07
N TYR A 85 3.11 18.84 -1.15
CA TYR A 85 1.86 18.88 -0.41
C TYR A 85 2.02 18.36 1.03
N TRP A 86 2.98 17.45 1.23
CA TRP A 86 3.29 16.87 2.53
C TRP A 86 4.31 17.71 3.31
N ASN A 87 4.05 17.91 4.60
CA ASN A 87 4.95 18.59 5.54
C ASN A 87 5.47 19.94 4.99
N SER A 88 4.56 20.73 4.42
CA SER A 88 4.86 22.07 3.93
C SER A 88 4.76 23.07 5.08
N SER A 89 5.73 23.99 5.16
CA SER A 89 5.72 25.11 6.11
C SER A 89 4.94 26.32 5.60
N SER A 90 4.40 26.26 4.38
CA SER A 90 3.61 27.34 3.78
C SER A 90 2.20 27.38 4.40
N PRO A 91 1.79 28.48 5.07
CA PRO A 91 0.46 28.58 5.65
C PRO A 91 -0.66 28.50 4.60
N SER A 92 -0.44 29.04 3.39
CA SER A 92 -1.40 28.94 2.29
C SER A 92 -1.52 27.51 1.74
N CYS A 93 -0.42 26.75 1.73
CA CYS A 93 -0.48 25.34 1.39
C CYS A 93 -1.27 24.55 2.46
N GLN A 94 -1.00 24.81 3.74
CA GLN A 94 -1.69 24.14 4.85
C GLN A 94 -3.20 24.38 4.79
N GLY A 95 -3.65 25.63 4.59
CA GLY A 95 -5.08 25.93 4.45
C GLY A 95 -5.73 25.24 3.24
N ASN A 96 -5.06 25.20 2.09
CA ASN A 96 -5.59 24.47 0.93
C ASN A 96 -5.61 22.95 1.16
N MET A 97 -4.64 22.41 1.90
CA MET A 97 -4.60 21.00 2.26
C MET A 97 -5.73 20.62 3.23
N GLU A 98 -6.16 21.52 4.12
CA GLU A 98 -7.35 21.31 4.94
C GLU A 98 -8.61 21.15 4.07
N GLN A 99 -8.78 22.00 3.05
CA GLN A 99 -9.89 21.86 2.09
C GLN A 99 -9.79 20.54 1.31
N PHE A 100 -8.59 20.16 0.87
CA PHE A 100 -8.34 18.88 0.21
C PHE A 100 -8.84 17.69 1.01
N TYR A 101 -8.53 17.63 2.32
CA TYR A 101 -8.96 16.52 3.16
C TYR A 101 -10.49 16.48 3.31
N MET A 102 -11.16 17.63 3.41
CA MET A 102 -12.62 17.71 3.47
C MET A 102 -13.28 17.21 2.17
N ASP A 103 -12.80 17.69 1.02
CA ASP A 103 -13.36 17.33 -0.29
C ASP A 103 -13.13 15.85 -0.61
N GLN A 104 -11.92 15.35 -0.36
CA GLN A 104 -11.58 13.95 -0.57
C GLN A 104 -12.49 13.05 0.28
N GLU A 105 -12.67 13.35 1.57
CA GLU A 105 -13.53 12.58 2.46
C GLU A 105 -14.99 12.55 1.95
N GLN A 106 -15.52 13.70 1.55
CA GLN A 106 -16.86 13.78 0.98
C GLN A 106 -16.99 12.95 -0.31
N ALA A 107 -15.96 12.97 -1.17
CA ALA A 107 -15.95 12.20 -2.40
C ALA A 107 -15.86 10.69 -2.14
N LEU A 108 -15.05 10.26 -1.17
CA LEU A 108 -14.94 8.86 -0.76
C LEU A 108 -16.26 8.34 -0.18
N GLN A 109 -16.94 9.12 0.65
CA GLN A 109 -18.26 8.76 1.19
C GLN A 109 -19.28 8.52 0.06
N LYS A 110 -19.27 9.34 -0.98
CA LYS A 110 -20.13 9.14 -2.16
C LYS A 110 -19.71 7.91 -2.97
N LEU A 111 -18.41 7.65 -3.10
CA LEU A 111 -17.88 6.52 -3.87
C LEU A 111 -18.28 5.18 -3.24
N PHE A 112 -18.23 5.11 -1.90
CA PHE A 112 -18.57 3.90 -1.15
C PHE A 112 -20.06 3.84 -0.76
N ASP A 113 -20.90 4.75 -1.24
CA ASP A 113 -22.34 4.67 -1.02
C ASP A 113 -22.94 3.49 -1.84
N PRO A 114 -23.39 2.40 -1.19
CA PRO A 114 -23.96 1.25 -1.89
C PRO A 114 -25.31 1.57 -2.54
N LYS A 115 -26.01 2.63 -2.13
CA LYS A 115 -27.27 3.05 -2.75
C LYS A 115 -27.00 3.70 -4.10
N LEU A 116 -26.02 4.62 -4.17
CA LEU A 116 -25.61 5.24 -5.43
C LEU A 116 -25.13 4.21 -6.46
N GLY A 117 -24.39 3.20 -6.02
CA GLY A 117 -23.97 2.08 -6.88
C GLY A 117 -25.16 1.31 -7.48
N ARG A 118 -26.18 1.01 -6.67
CA ARG A 118 -27.40 0.33 -7.10
C ARG A 118 -28.26 1.20 -8.03
N GLU A 119 -28.42 2.48 -7.73
CA GLU A 119 -29.17 3.42 -8.57
C GLU A 119 -28.55 3.56 -9.96
N LYS A 120 -27.21 3.65 -10.06
CA LYS A 120 -26.51 3.68 -11.35
C LYS A 120 -26.59 2.36 -12.13
N LEU A 121 -26.65 1.21 -11.43
CA LEU A 121 -26.90 -0.08 -12.06
C LEU A 121 -28.30 -0.16 -12.64
N HIS A 122 -29.32 0.28 -11.89
CA HIS A 122 -30.70 0.31 -12.37
C HIS A 122 -30.91 1.32 -13.49
N ALA A 123 -30.26 2.48 -13.45
CA ALA A 123 -30.31 3.48 -14.53
C ALA A 123 -29.61 3.04 -15.82
N LYS A 124 -28.77 2.00 -15.79
CA LYS A 124 -28.16 1.39 -16.99
C LYS A 124 -28.96 0.22 -17.55
N GLN A 125 -29.97 -0.26 -16.83
CA GLN A 125 -30.84 -1.38 -17.23
C GLN A 125 -32.17 -0.92 -17.86
N VAL A 126 -32.32 0.39 -18.12
CA VAL A 126 -33.46 1.03 -18.81
C VAL A 126 -32.91 1.79 -20.02
#